data_AF-A0A972R617-F1
#
_entry.id   AF-A0A972R617-F1
#
_cell.length_a   1.000
_cell.length_b   1.000
_cell.length_c   1.000
_cell.angle_alpha   90.00
_cell.angle_beta   90.00
_cell.angle_gamma   90.00
#
_symmetry.space_group_name_H-M   'P 1'
#
loop_
_entity.id
_entity.type
_entity.pdbx_description
1 polymer ?
#
loop_
_entity_poly.entity_id
_entity_poly.type
_entity_poly.pdbx_seq_one_letter_code
_entity_poly.pdbx_strand_id
1 'polypeptide(L)' 'ELTGNRKGTLSLDLDGPYRLIIQPMNNPLPERPEGGLDWHRITAIKILGVEDTHG' A
#
# COMPACT_ATOMS: atom_id res chain seq x y z
N GLU A 1 -4.45 1.77 4.94
CA GLU A 1 -4.90 1.09 3.70
C GLU A 1 -5.95 1.98 3.06
N LEU A 2 -5.82 2.26 1.77
CA LEU A 2 -6.84 3.05 1.06
C LEU A 2 -8.12 2.22 0.92
N THR A 3 -9.26 2.80 1.27
CA THR A 3 -10.57 2.14 1.17
C THR A 3 -11.12 2.21 -0.27
N GLY A 4 -12.01 1.30 -0.65
CA GLY A 4 -12.62 1.26 -2.00
C GLY A 4 -11.77 0.52 -3.06
N ASN A 5 -11.70 1.02 -4.30
CA ASN A 5 -10.97 0.41 -5.43
C ASN A 5 -9.44 0.27 -5.22
N ARG A 6 -8.92 0.79 -4.10
CA ARG A 6 -7.50 0.77 -3.72
C ARG A 6 -7.23 -0.11 -2.49
N LYS A 7 -8.17 -0.99 -2.12
CA LYS A 7 -7.99 -1.99 -1.05
C LYS A 7 -6.70 -2.79 -1.28
N GLY A 8 -5.90 -2.97 -0.24
CA GLY A 8 -4.59 -3.60 -0.32
C GLY A 8 -3.44 -2.69 -0.79
N THR A 9 -3.65 -1.40 -1.04
CA THR A 9 -2.55 -0.46 -1.34
C THR A 9 -2.26 0.48 -0.18
N LEU A 10 -1.01 0.93 -0.12
CA LEU A 10 -0.51 1.88 0.87
C LEU A 10 0.12 3.08 0.16
N SER A 11 -0.17 4.26 0.70
CA SER A 11 0.35 5.54 0.22
C SER A 11 1.33 6.05 1.27
N LEU A 12 2.57 6.31 0.84
CA LEU A 12 3.63 6.87 1.67
C LEU A 12 3.89 8.30 1.21
N ASP A 13 4.08 9.21 2.18
CA ASP A 13 4.42 10.60 1.88
C ASP A 13 5.86 10.70 1.35
N LEU A 14 6.05 11.49 0.29
CA LEU A 14 7.35 11.91 -0.22
C LEU A 14 7.51 13.43 0.00
N ASP A 15 8.44 14.06 -0.72
CA ASP A 15 8.62 15.51 -0.69
C ASP A 15 7.41 16.25 -1.30
N GLY A 16 6.95 17.31 -0.64
CA GLY A 16 5.85 18.14 -1.12
C GLY A 16 4.52 17.39 -1.34
N PRO A 17 3.90 17.50 -2.53
CA PRO A 17 2.58 16.91 -2.78
C PRO A 17 2.66 15.45 -3.26
N TYR A 18 3.86 14.90 -3.40
CA TYR A 18 4.07 13.59 -3.97
C TYR A 18 3.84 12.48 -2.96
N ARG A 19 3.22 11.41 -3.42
CA ARG A 19 3.02 10.18 -2.64
C ARG A 19 3.45 8.96 -3.42
N LEU A 20 4.20 8.07 -2.77
CA LEU A 20 4.54 6.77 -3.31
C LEU A 20 3.41 5.79 -3.04
N ILE A 21 2.88 5.17 -4.10
CA ILE A 21 1.83 4.15 -3.99
C ILE A 21 2.48 2.76 -4.13
N ILE A 22 2.23 1.90 -3.15
CA ILE A 22 2.76 0.53 -3.10
C ILE A 22 1.66 -0.50 -2.84
N GLN A 23 1.92 -1.75 -3.24
CA GLN A 23 1.06 -2.91 -2.98
C GLN A 23 1.92 -4.11 -2.53
N PRO A 24 1.47 -4.95 -1.59
CA PRO A 24 2.18 -6.18 -1.25
C PRO A 24 2.17 -7.19 -2.40
N MET A 25 3.24 -7.98 -2.52
CA MET A 25 3.39 -9.07 -3.50
C MET A 25 3.63 -10.44 -2.86
N ASN A 26 3.38 -10.57 -1.56
CA ASN A 26 3.47 -11.85 -0.87
C ASN A 26 2.44 -12.85 -1.44
N ASN A 27 2.84 -14.11 -1.56
CA ASN A 27 1.95 -15.21 -1.90
C ASN A 27 2.13 -16.37 -0.90
N PRO A 28 1.14 -16.64 -0.02
CA PRO A 28 -0.11 -15.90 0.15
C PRO A 28 0.11 -14.51 0.77
N LEU A 29 -0.87 -13.62 0.61
CA LEU A 29 -0.86 -12.34 1.33
C LEU A 29 -0.99 -12.61 2.83
N PRO A 30 -0.16 -11.99 3.68
CA PRO A 30 -0.30 -12.14 5.11
C PRO A 30 -1.51 -11.31 5.57
N GLU A 31 -2.51 -12.01 6.08
CA GLU A 31 -3.73 -11.43 6.62
C GLU A 31 -3.76 -11.61 8.13
N ARG A 32 -4.33 -10.63 8.83
CA ARG A 32 -4.54 -10.71 10.27
C ARG A 32 -5.79 -11.56 10.57
N PRO A 33 -5.86 -12.25 11.72
CA PRO A 33 -7.02 -13.04 12.11
C PRO A 33 -8.33 -12.23 12.13
N GLU A 34 -8.26 -10.96 12.52
CA GLU A 34 -9.39 -10.00 12.51
C GLU A 34 -9.73 -9.41 11.13
N GLY A 35 -8.96 -9.75 10.10
CA GLY A 35 -9.10 -9.25 8.73
C GLY A 35 -8.15 -8.10 8.37
N GLY A 36 -7.92 -7.95 7.06
CA GLY A 36 -6.98 -6.99 6.48
C GLY A 36 -5.53 -7.48 6.52
N LEU A 37 -4.65 -6.75 5.84
CA LEU A 37 -3.26 -7.14 5.68
C LEU A 37 -2.44 -6.95 6.97
N ASP A 38 -1.61 -7.94 7.29
CA ASP A 38 -0.56 -7.80 8.30
C ASP A 38 0.69 -7.19 7.66
N TRP A 39 0.77 -5.86 7.71
CA TRP A 39 1.88 -5.10 7.15
C TRP A 39 3.24 -5.42 7.78
N HIS A 40 3.30 -5.95 9.01
CA HIS A 40 4.56 -6.35 9.64
C HIS A 40 5.17 -7.61 9.02
N ARG A 41 4.36 -8.39 8.30
CA ARG A 41 4.77 -9.65 7.66
C ARG A 41 4.96 -9.50 6.15
N ILE A 42 4.79 -8.30 5.61
CA ILE A 42 5.06 -7.99 4.21
C ILE A 42 6.57 -7.96 3.98
N THR A 43 7.04 -8.79 3.05
CA THR A 43 8.45 -8.91 2.69
C THR A 43 8.72 -8.53 1.24
N ALA A 44 7.67 -8.45 0.43
CA ALA A 44 7.75 -8.04 -0.97
C ALA A 44 6.66 -7.01 -1.28
N ILE A 45 7.05 -5.94 -1.97
CA ILE A 45 6.13 -4.92 -2.45
C ILE A 45 6.35 -4.65 -3.94
N LYS A 46 5.30 -4.19 -4.61
CA LYS A 46 5.33 -3.60 -5.93
C LYS A 46 5.13 -2.11 -5.80
N ILE A 47 6.01 -1.33 -6.43
CA ILE A 47 5.81 0.10 -6.62
C ILE A 47 4.81 0.27 -7.76
N LEU A 48 3.69 0.95 -7.47
CA LEU A 48 2.66 1.27 -8.47
C LEU A 48 2.95 2.60 -9.15
N GLY A 49 3.54 3.56 -8.43
CA GLY A 49 3.95 4.84 -8.99
C GLY A 49 4.08 5.94 -7.93
N VAL A 50 4.43 7.14 -8.41
CA VAL A 50 4.38 8.38 -7.62
C VAL A 50 3.21 9.20 -8.13
N GLU A 51 2.29 9.55 -7.24
CA GLU A 51 1.11 10.38 -7.54
C GLU A 51 1.26 11.75 -6.89
N ASP A 52 0.85 12.81 -7.58
CA ASP A 52 0.67 14.15 -7.01
C ASP A 52 -0.76 14.26 -6.46
N THR A 53 -0.90 14.52 -5.16
CA THR A 53 -2.21 14.59 -4.50
C THR A 53 -2.75 16.01 -4.30
N HIS A 54 -2.14 17.05 -4.89
CA HIS A 54 -2.54 18.45 -4.71
C HIS A 54 -2.88 19.19 -6.02
N GLY A 55 -3.37 18.48 -7.04
CA GLY A 55 -3.96 19.10 -8.23
C GLY A 55 -5.19 19.96 -7.92
#